data_AF-A0A9D6LH00-F1
#
_entry.id   AF-A0A9D6LH00-F1
#
_cell.length_a   1.000
_cell.length_b   1.000
_cell.length_c   1.000
_cell.angle_alpha   90.00
_cell.angle_beta   90.00
_cell.angle_gamma   90.00
#
_symmetry.space_group_name_H-M   'P 1'
#
loop_
_entity.id
_entity.type
_entity.pdbx_description
1 polymer ?
#
loop_
_entity_poly.entity_id
_entity_poly.type
_entity_poly.pdbx_seq_one_letter_code
_entity_poly.pdbx_strand_id
1 'polypeptide(L)'
;MSNRLENALWILVVTVFIGLIAYIGLCAPGREFWESTASGLLSTAVALIAGIPIALSIDRAIKKKDSEREAEETRNKEIALLNLLKDELESCKAALEMRKEKPDNLYIQPFKSDLWHAISAAGQLNLISSPTVLNELSDAYYIIDTVRRIEEQGYKASRSATVSFGSGGTATEILFKDARRFNDAMSQTIESALSKINGDIGASRA
;
A
#
# COMPACT_ATOMS: atom_id res chain seq x y z
N MET A 1 7.47 12.59 21.57
CA MET A 1 8.19 12.29 22.84
C MET A 1 9.63 12.84 22.84
N SER A 2 10.29 13.01 21.68
CA SER A 2 11.67 13.53 21.60
C SER A 2 11.86 14.95 22.14
N ASN A 3 10.93 15.89 21.91
CA ASN A 3 11.09 17.28 22.35
C ASN A 3 11.17 17.46 23.87
N ARG A 4 10.60 16.54 24.67
CA ARG A 4 10.67 16.61 26.13
C ARG A 4 12.05 16.19 26.66
N LEU A 5 12.67 15.18 26.02
CA LEU A 5 14.01 14.71 26.36
C LEU A 5 15.08 15.74 25.94
N GLU A 6 14.90 16.36 24.78
CA GLU A 6 15.79 17.42 24.30
C GLU A 6 15.78 18.63 25.24
N ASN A 7 14.59 19.08 25.66
CA ASN A 7 14.46 20.17 26.63
C ASN A 7 15.07 19.83 28.00
N ALA A 8 14.90 18.59 28.48
CA ALA A 8 15.49 18.16 29.75
C ALA A 8 17.03 18.14 29.71
N LEU A 9 17.61 17.71 28.59
CA LEU A 9 19.06 17.74 28.36
C LEU A 9 19.61 19.17 28.35
N TRP A 10 18.93 20.09 27.66
CA TRP A 10 19.32 21.50 27.64
C TRP A 10 19.25 22.14 29.04
N ILE A 11 18.20 21.85 29.81
CA ILE A 11 18.08 22.34 31.19
C ILE A 11 19.24 21.81 32.05
N LEU A 12 19.61 20.53 31.92
CA LEU A 12 20.71 19.95 32.68
C LEU A 12 22.04 20.62 32.32
N VAL A 13 22.33 20.80 31.04
CA VAL A 13 23.54 21.50 30.57
C VAL A 13 23.60 22.93 31.11
N VAL A 14 22.49 23.68 31.02
CA VAL A 14 22.41 25.06 31.51
C VAL A 14 22.59 25.11 33.03
N THR A 15 22.01 24.17 33.78
CA THR A 15 22.11 24.12 35.25
C THR A 15 23.55 23.85 35.71
N VAL A 16 24.24 22.94 35.04
CA VAL A 16 25.67 22.66 35.30
C VAL A 16 26.52 23.89 34.99
N PHE A 17 26.25 24.59 33.88
CA PHE A 17 26.95 25.83 33.53
C PHE A 17 26.72 26.96 34.53
N ILE A 18 25.47 27.18 34.96
CA ILE A 18 25.12 28.19 35.96
C ILE A 18 25.78 27.89 37.30
N GLY A 19 25.77 26.62 37.73
CA GLY A 19 26.44 26.18 38.96
C GLY A 19 27.94 26.48 38.92
N LEU A 20 28.59 26.27 37.78
CA LEU A 20 30.00 26.59 37.58
C LEU A 20 30.29 28.09 37.67
N ILE A 21 29.48 28.91 36.99
CA ILE A 21 29.62 30.38 37.01
C ILE A 21 29.42 30.92 38.43
N ALA A 22 28.40 30.41 39.14
CA ALA A 22 28.13 30.78 40.53
C ALA A 22 29.29 30.39 41.45
N TYR A 23 29.89 29.21 41.27
CA TYR A 23 31.04 28.77 42.05
C TYR A 23 32.28 29.65 41.83
N ILE A 24 32.58 29.98 40.56
CA ILE A 24 33.71 30.87 40.22
C ILE A 24 33.50 32.27 40.82
N GLY A 25 32.27 32.79 40.77
CA GLY A 25 31.93 34.12 41.31
C GLY A 25 31.96 34.19 42.83
N LEU A 26 31.63 33.09 43.54
CA LEU A 26 31.54 33.06 45.00
C LEU A 26 32.85 32.67 45.70
N CYS A 27 33.65 31.78 45.10
CA CYS A 27 34.80 31.16 45.80
C CYS A 27 36.17 31.66 45.36
N ALA A 28 36.28 32.55 44.36
CA ALA A 28 37.55 33.11 43.85
C ALA A 28 38.68 32.05 43.76
N PRO A 29 38.49 30.98 42.95
CA PRO A 29 39.33 29.79 43.02
C PRO A 29 40.79 30.06 42.63
N GLY A 30 41.71 29.44 43.36
CA GLY A 30 43.16 29.51 43.12
C GLY A 30 43.61 28.83 41.82
N ARG A 31 44.88 29.03 41.44
CA ARG A 31 45.48 28.52 40.19
C ARG A 31 45.32 27.01 39.97
N GLU A 32 45.42 26.20 41.02
CA GLU A 32 45.32 24.73 40.93
C GLU A 32 43.93 24.24 40.47
N PHE A 33 42.86 24.97 40.78
CA PHE A 33 41.51 24.65 40.33
C PHE A 33 41.35 24.81 38.82
N TRP A 34 42.01 25.82 38.24
CA TRP A 34 41.97 26.08 36.80
C TRP A 34 42.75 25.04 36.00
N GLU A 35 43.87 24.56 36.52
CA GLU A 35 44.69 23.55 35.83
C GLU A 35 44.04 22.16 35.88
N SER A 36 43.50 21.77 37.05
CA SER A 36 42.95 20.42 37.24
C SER A 36 41.46 20.30 36.92
N THR A 37 40.62 21.15 37.50
CA THR A 37 39.16 20.96 37.46
C THR A 37 38.54 21.64 36.24
N ALA A 38 38.99 22.86 35.91
CA ALA A 38 38.46 23.59 34.75
C ALA A 38 38.82 22.91 33.43
N SER A 39 40.03 22.34 33.28
CA SER A 39 40.42 21.64 32.06
C SER A 39 39.59 20.36 31.82
N GLY A 40 39.35 19.57 32.89
CA GLY A 40 38.48 18.40 32.83
C GLY A 40 37.04 18.75 32.48
N LEU A 41 36.47 19.76 33.16
CA LEU A 41 35.09 20.22 32.91
C LEU A 41 34.91 20.82 31.51
N LEU A 42 35.85 21.64 31.04
CA LEU A 42 35.84 22.16 29.67
C LEU A 42 35.91 21.03 28.65
N SER A 43 36.74 20.02 28.87
CA SER A 43 36.83 18.87 27.97
C SER A 43 35.50 18.11 27.89
N THR A 44 34.85 17.81 29.03
CA THR A 44 33.52 17.18 29.04
C THR A 44 32.42 18.07 28.46
N ALA A 45 32.46 19.38 28.69
CA ALA A 45 31.48 20.31 28.14
C ALA A 45 31.62 20.42 26.62
N VAL A 46 32.84 20.53 26.10
CA VAL A 46 33.11 20.51 24.66
C VAL A 46 32.71 19.17 24.05
N ALA A 47 33.02 18.05 24.71
CA ALA A 47 32.62 16.72 24.25
C ALA A 47 31.09 16.54 24.21
N LEU A 48 30.35 17.09 25.17
CA LEU A 48 28.88 17.05 25.19
C LEU A 48 28.26 17.97 24.13
N ILE A 49 28.74 19.21 24.03
CA ILE A 49 28.24 20.23 23.09
C ILE A 49 28.52 19.80 21.64
N ALA A 50 29.69 19.22 21.37
CA ALA A 50 30.02 18.72 20.04
C ALA A 50 29.42 17.34 19.77
N GLY A 51 29.41 16.44 20.76
CA GLY A 51 29.03 15.04 20.58
C GLY A 51 27.52 14.83 20.39
N ILE A 52 26.68 15.52 21.15
CA ILE A 52 25.22 15.33 21.10
C ILE A 52 24.62 15.72 19.74
N PRO A 53 24.93 16.90 19.15
CA PRO A 53 24.39 17.28 17.85
C PRO A 53 24.85 16.37 16.72
N ILE A 54 26.10 15.88 16.77
CA ILE A 54 26.65 14.97 15.77
C ILE A 54 25.97 13.59 15.87
N ALA A 55 25.77 13.07 17.08
CA ALA A 55 25.04 11.81 17.27
C ALA A 55 23.58 11.91 16.79
N LEU A 56 22.91 13.03 17.07
CA LEU A 56 21.54 13.29 16.61
C LEU A 56 21.45 13.49 15.10
N SER A 57 22.44 14.11 14.47
CA SER A 57 22.45 14.29 13.01
C SER A 57 22.66 12.96 12.28
N ILE A 58 23.52 12.09 12.81
CA ILE A 58 23.72 10.73 12.31
C ILE A 58 22.43 9.89 12.48
N ASP A 59 21.79 9.91 13.65
CA ASP A 59 20.53 9.18 13.88
C ASP A 59 19.41 9.66 12.94
N ARG A 60 19.29 10.97 12.73
CA ARG A 60 18.33 11.54 11.77
C ARG A 60 18.64 11.13 10.33
N ALA A 61 19.92 11.11 9.94
CA ALA A 61 20.34 10.70 8.60
C ALA A 61 20.04 9.21 8.34
N ILE A 62 20.29 8.35 9.33
CA ILE A 62 19.99 6.91 9.26
C ILE A 62 18.47 6.70 9.16
N LYS A 63 17.68 7.30 10.07
CA LYS A 63 16.21 7.20 10.02
C LYS A 63 15.62 7.70 8.72
N LYS A 64 16.15 8.79 8.16
CA LYS A 64 15.71 9.29 6.86
C LYS A 64 15.97 8.25 5.77
N LYS A 65 17.17 7.69 5.73
CA LYS A 65 17.54 6.65 4.76
C LYS A 65 16.71 5.37 4.90
N ASP A 66 16.43 4.95 6.13
CA ASP A 66 15.60 3.77 6.38
C ASP A 66 14.13 4.04 5.99
N SER A 67 13.60 5.23 6.28
CA SER A 67 12.25 5.60 5.82
C SER A 67 12.13 5.71 4.30
N GLU A 68 13.18 6.17 3.61
CA GLU A 68 13.23 6.21 2.14
C GLU A 68 13.24 4.78 1.57
N ARG A 69 14.00 3.87 2.17
CA ARG A 69 14.04 2.45 1.79
C ARG A 69 12.72 1.75 2.03
N GLU A 70 12.10 1.94 3.20
CA GLU A 70 10.79 1.35 3.50
C GLU A 70 9.70 1.85 2.54
N ALA A 71 9.75 3.13 2.19
CA ALA A 71 8.84 3.71 1.20
C ALA A 71 9.05 3.08 -0.19
N GLU A 72 10.31 2.91 -0.61
CA GLU A 72 10.66 2.27 -1.89
C GLU A 72 10.24 0.78 -1.91
N GLU A 73 10.47 0.04 -0.84
CA GLU A 73 10.03 -1.35 -0.72
C GLU A 73 8.51 -1.50 -0.76
N THR A 74 7.80 -0.63 -0.05
CA THR A 74 6.32 -0.62 -0.05
C THR A 74 5.80 -0.33 -1.45
N ARG A 75 6.40 0.63 -2.14
CA ARG A 75 6.06 0.99 -3.52
C ARG A 75 6.37 -0.13 -4.51
N ASN A 76 7.50 -0.82 -4.36
CA ASN A 76 7.82 -1.98 -5.18
C ASN A 76 6.82 -3.13 -4.99
N LYS A 77 6.36 -3.35 -3.75
CA LYS A 77 5.30 -4.32 -3.45
C LYS A 77 3.96 -3.92 -4.06
N GLU A 78 3.59 -2.64 -3.98
CA GLU A 78 2.40 -2.08 -4.62
C GLU A 78 2.44 -2.32 -6.13
N ILE A 79 3.53 -1.97 -6.82
CA ILE A 79 3.68 -2.19 -8.27
C ILE A 79 3.60 -3.68 -8.62
N ALA A 80 4.23 -4.56 -7.84
CA ALA A 80 4.17 -6.00 -8.06
C ALA A 80 2.74 -6.53 -7.94
N LEU A 81 2.00 -6.09 -6.92
CA LEU A 81 0.59 -6.42 -6.72
C LEU A 81 -0.27 -5.94 -7.90
N LEU A 82 -0.11 -4.68 -8.31
CA LEU A 82 -0.86 -4.10 -9.43
C LEU A 82 -0.58 -4.81 -10.76
N ASN A 83 0.67 -5.25 -11.00
CA ASN A 83 0.99 -6.06 -12.19
C ASN A 83 0.30 -7.43 -12.15
N LEU A 84 0.28 -8.10 -11.00
CA LEU A 84 -0.42 -9.39 -10.87
C LEU A 84 -1.93 -9.26 -11.14
N LEU A 85 -2.56 -8.20 -10.60
CA LEU A 85 -3.97 -7.91 -10.85
C LEU A 85 -4.21 -7.51 -12.32
N LYS A 86 -3.29 -6.77 -12.92
CA LYS A 86 -3.34 -6.43 -14.34
C LYS A 86 -3.32 -7.68 -15.23
N ASP A 87 -2.41 -8.62 -14.98
CA ASP A 87 -2.29 -9.85 -15.76
C ASP A 87 -3.56 -10.73 -15.65
N GLU A 88 -4.18 -10.77 -14.47
CA GLU A 88 -5.48 -11.43 -14.27
C GLU A 88 -6.60 -10.74 -15.06
N LEU A 89 -6.70 -9.41 -14.99
CA LEU A 89 -7.69 -8.63 -15.74
C LEU A 89 -7.50 -8.73 -17.25
N GLU A 90 -6.26 -8.73 -17.75
CA GLU A 90 -5.96 -8.95 -19.17
C GLU A 90 -6.37 -10.35 -19.62
N SER A 91 -6.12 -11.37 -18.78
CA SER A 91 -6.61 -12.73 -19.03
C SER A 91 -8.14 -12.78 -19.10
N CYS A 92 -8.83 -12.07 -18.20
CA CYS A 92 -10.29 -11.96 -18.21
C CYS A 92 -10.81 -11.20 -19.42
N LYS A 93 -10.12 -10.13 -19.86
CA LYS A 93 -10.45 -9.42 -21.10
C LYS A 93 -10.32 -10.33 -22.32
N ALA A 94 -9.23 -11.10 -22.42
CA ALA A 94 -9.05 -12.05 -23.51
C ALA A 94 -10.15 -13.13 -23.53
N ALA A 95 -10.54 -13.64 -22.36
CA ALA A 95 -11.67 -14.55 -22.22
C ALA A 95 -13.00 -13.91 -22.65
N LEU A 96 -13.22 -12.64 -22.31
CA LEU A 96 -14.41 -11.88 -22.71
C LEU A 96 -14.47 -11.69 -24.24
N GLU A 97 -13.36 -11.37 -24.89
CA GLU A 97 -13.31 -11.21 -26.35
C GLU A 97 -13.59 -12.52 -27.08
N MET A 98 -12.94 -13.62 -26.68
CA MET A 98 -13.24 -14.96 -27.20
C MET A 98 -14.72 -15.34 -27.02
N ARG A 99 -15.31 -14.92 -25.89
CA ARG A 99 -16.72 -15.12 -25.58
C ARG A 99 -17.63 -14.28 -26.48
N LYS A 100 -17.27 -13.03 -26.82
CA LYS A 100 -18.03 -12.17 -27.76
C LYS A 100 -18.03 -12.74 -29.19
N GLU A 101 -16.91 -13.32 -29.63
CA GLU A 101 -16.79 -13.94 -30.96
C GLU A 101 -17.68 -15.16 -31.14
N LYS A 102 -17.94 -15.92 -30.07
CA LYS A 102 -18.75 -17.16 -30.09
C LYS A 102 -19.93 -17.05 -29.14
N PRO A 103 -21.03 -16.36 -29.53
CA PRO A 103 -22.18 -16.13 -28.66
C PRO A 103 -22.88 -17.43 -28.25
N ASP A 104 -22.88 -18.43 -29.14
CA ASP A 104 -23.60 -19.69 -28.95
C ASP A 104 -22.84 -20.72 -28.10
N ASN A 105 -21.56 -20.49 -27.82
CA ASN A 105 -20.75 -21.44 -27.07
C ASN A 105 -20.60 -21.01 -25.60
N LEU A 106 -20.81 -21.97 -24.71
CA LEU A 106 -20.47 -21.86 -23.29
C LEU A 106 -18.96 -22.01 -23.15
N TYR A 107 -18.29 -20.96 -22.69
CA TYR A 107 -16.91 -21.10 -22.27
C TYR A 107 -16.92 -21.93 -20.98
N ILE A 108 -16.33 -23.13 -21.02
CA ILE A 108 -16.29 -24.06 -19.88
C ILE A 108 -15.41 -23.51 -18.74
N GLN A 109 -14.49 -22.59 -19.07
CA GLN A 109 -13.58 -22.01 -18.11
C GLN A 109 -14.19 -20.73 -17.51
N PRO A 110 -14.45 -20.69 -16.19
CA PRO A 110 -14.94 -19.48 -15.53
C PRO A 110 -13.88 -18.38 -15.56
N PHE A 111 -14.34 -17.13 -15.48
CA PHE A 111 -13.44 -15.99 -15.29
C PHE A 111 -12.63 -16.14 -14.00
N LYS A 112 -11.34 -15.79 -14.07
CA LYS A 112 -10.45 -15.80 -12.92
C LYS A 112 -10.79 -14.61 -12.01
N SER A 113 -10.98 -14.90 -10.73
CA SER A 113 -11.13 -13.90 -9.66
C SER A 113 -10.50 -14.36 -8.34
N ASP A 114 -9.89 -15.55 -8.32
CA ASP A 114 -9.42 -16.17 -7.09
C ASP A 114 -8.22 -15.43 -6.50
N LEU A 115 -7.40 -14.80 -7.35
CA LEU A 115 -6.26 -14.00 -6.91
C LEU A 115 -6.74 -12.71 -6.23
N TRP A 116 -7.75 -12.01 -6.78
CA TRP A 116 -8.39 -10.89 -6.11
C TRP A 116 -8.94 -11.28 -4.72
N HIS A 117 -9.67 -12.39 -4.63
CA HIS A 117 -10.21 -12.88 -3.35
C HIS A 117 -9.09 -13.24 -2.36
N ALA A 118 -8.01 -13.85 -2.82
CA ALA A 118 -6.86 -14.19 -1.99
C ALA A 118 -6.14 -12.93 -1.46
N ILE A 119 -5.91 -11.93 -2.32
CA ILE A 119 -5.30 -10.64 -1.95
C ILE A 119 -6.17 -9.90 -0.95
N SER A 120 -7.48 -9.85 -1.20
CA SER A 120 -8.46 -9.24 -0.30
C SER A 120 -8.49 -9.92 1.07
N ALA A 121 -8.55 -11.25 1.10
CA ALA A 121 -8.53 -12.04 2.33
C ALA A 121 -7.20 -11.91 3.10
N ALA A 122 -6.07 -11.76 2.40
CA ALA A 122 -4.76 -11.53 3.00
C ALA A 122 -4.58 -10.10 3.54
N GLY A 123 -5.55 -9.20 3.31
CA GLY A 123 -5.46 -7.80 3.73
C GLY A 123 -4.44 -6.98 2.95
N GLN A 124 -3.94 -7.49 1.82
CA GLN A 124 -2.89 -6.86 1.01
C GLN A 124 -3.40 -5.69 0.17
N LEU A 125 -4.72 -5.45 0.13
CA LEU A 125 -5.32 -4.28 -0.51
C LEU A 125 -4.88 -2.96 0.13
N ASN A 126 -4.42 -3.00 1.40
CA ASN A 126 -3.85 -1.84 2.08
C ASN A 126 -2.52 -1.36 1.48
N LEU A 127 -1.88 -2.16 0.62
CA LEU A 127 -0.67 -1.79 -0.11
C LEU A 127 -0.97 -0.86 -1.29
N ILE A 128 -2.23 -0.81 -1.76
CA ILE A 128 -2.63 0.07 -2.85
C ILE A 128 -2.89 1.45 -2.24
N SER A 129 -2.00 2.39 -2.51
CA SER A 129 -2.02 3.75 -2.01
C SER A 129 -3.15 4.57 -2.64
N SER A 130 -3.52 4.26 -3.88
CA SER A 130 -4.51 5.00 -4.66
C SER A 130 -5.94 4.48 -4.41
N PRO A 131 -6.80 5.23 -3.69
CA PRO A 131 -8.19 4.80 -3.43
C PRO A 131 -9.02 4.71 -4.71
N THR A 132 -8.69 5.53 -5.71
CA THR A 132 -9.36 5.52 -7.02
C THR A 132 -9.09 4.20 -7.74
N VAL A 133 -7.84 3.72 -7.75
CA VAL A 133 -7.48 2.42 -8.37
C VAL A 133 -8.20 1.28 -7.66
N LEU A 134 -8.24 1.32 -6.33
CA LEU A 134 -8.92 0.31 -5.53
C LEU A 134 -10.44 0.26 -5.81
N ASN A 135 -11.09 1.42 -5.97
CA ASN A 135 -12.51 1.48 -6.30
C ASN A 135 -12.79 0.83 -7.67
N GLU A 136 -12.02 1.20 -8.68
CA GLU A 136 -12.18 0.68 -10.05
C GLU A 136 -11.91 -0.83 -10.14
N LEU A 137 -10.93 -1.32 -9.37
CA LEU A 137 -10.69 -2.75 -9.22
C LEU A 137 -11.88 -3.45 -8.57
N SER A 138 -12.39 -2.89 -7.49
CA SER A 138 -13.54 -3.45 -6.76
C SER A 138 -14.78 -3.54 -7.66
N ASP A 139 -15.04 -2.50 -8.46
CA ASP A 139 -16.15 -2.45 -9.41
C ASP A 139 -15.98 -3.50 -10.54
N ALA A 140 -14.76 -3.60 -11.09
CA ALA A 140 -14.45 -4.62 -12.12
C ALA A 140 -14.64 -6.04 -11.58
N TYR A 141 -14.08 -6.36 -10.41
CA TYR A 141 -14.19 -7.69 -9.81
C TYR A 141 -15.61 -8.02 -9.35
N TYR A 142 -16.40 -7.04 -8.92
CA TYR A 142 -17.82 -7.23 -8.61
C TYR A 142 -18.60 -7.71 -9.84
N ILE A 143 -18.38 -7.10 -11.00
CA ILE A 143 -19.04 -7.51 -12.25
C ILE A 143 -18.53 -8.88 -12.70
N ILE A 144 -17.21 -9.12 -12.63
CA ILE A 144 -16.62 -10.43 -12.97
C ILE A 144 -17.25 -11.54 -12.13
N ASP A 145 -17.34 -11.35 -10.80
CA ASP A 145 -17.95 -12.32 -9.89
C ASP A 145 -19.43 -12.54 -10.18
N THR A 146 -20.15 -11.46 -10.51
CA THR A 146 -21.57 -11.53 -10.87
C THR A 146 -21.76 -12.38 -12.12
N VAL A 147 -20.99 -12.11 -13.18
CA VAL A 147 -21.02 -12.90 -14.42
C VAL A 147 -20.63 -14.35 -14.15
N ARG A 148 -19.55 -14.59 -13.42
CA ARG A 148 -19.10 -15.94 -13.04
C ARG A 148 -20.21 -16.73 -12.35
N ARG A 149 -20.90 -16.14 -11.36
CA ARG A 149 -22.01 -16.80 -10.64
C ARG A 149 -23.18 -17.11 -11.56
N ILE A 150 -23.56 -16.20 -12.46
CA ILE A 150 -24.64 -16.44 -13.43
C ILE A 150 -24.25 -17.58 -14.38
N GLU A 151 -23.00 -17.63 -14.84
CA GLU A 151 -22.51 -18.69 -15.71
C GLU A 151 -22.45 -20.04 -15.00
N GLU A 152 -22.01 -20.08 -13.74
CA GLU A 152 -22.06 -21.29 -12.91
C GLU A 152 -23.49 -21.79 -12.71
N GLN A 153 -24.44 -20.89 -12.48
CA GLN A 153 -25.86 -21.24 -12.40
C GLN A 153 -26.40 -21.74 -13.74
N GLY A 154 -26.03 -21.09 -14.84
CA GLY A 154 -26.39 -21.52 -16.20
C GLY A 154 -25.84 -22.91 -16.53
N TYR A 155 -24.61 -23.20 -16.10
CA TYR A 155 -23.98 -24.51 -16.25
C TYR A 155 -24.67 -25.58 -15.40
N LYS A 156 -25.02 -25.27 -14.14
CA LYS A 156 -25.79 -26.19 -13.29
C LYS A 156 -27.18 -26.44 -13.87
N ALA A 157 -27.84 -25.40 -14.36
CA ALA A 157 -29.17 -25.49 -14.96
C ALA A 157 -29.16 -26.35 -16.23
N SER A 158 -28.14 -26.21 -17.10
CA SER A 158 -28.01 -26.97 -18.35
C SER A 158 -27.85 -28.47 -18.13
N ARG A 159 -27.29 -28.87 -16.97
CA ARG A 159 -27.10 -30.26 -16.57
C ARG A 159 -28.20 -30.80 -15.66
N SER A 160 -29.11 -29.95 -15.20
CA SER A 160 -30.29 -30.34 -14.41
C SER A 160 -31.51 -30.57 -15.30
N ALA A 161 -32.52 -31.29 -14.80
CA ALA A 161 -33.77 -31.51 -15.55
C ALA A 161 -34.37 -30.15 -16.00
N THR A 162 -34.50 -29.97 -17.31
CA THR A 162 -34.78 -28.67 -17.93
C THR A 162 -36.16 -28.16 -17.50
N VAL A 163 -36.18 -27.07 -16.72
CA VAL A 163 -37.42 -26.33 -16.44
C VAL A 163 -37.63 -25.33 -17.58
N SER A 164 -38.70 -25.52 -18.35
CA SER A 164 -39.16 -24.55 -19.35
C SER A 164 -40.04 -23.50 -18.67
N PHE A 165 -39.79 -22.22 -18.95
CA PHE A 165 -40.64 -21.13 -18.46
C PHE A 165 -41.77 -20.82 -19.45
N GLY A 166 -42.84 -20.17 -18.98
CA GLY A 166 -44.01 -19.82 -19.80
C GLY A 166 -43.74 -18.89 -20.99
N SER A 167 -42.53 -18.33 -21.09
CA SER A 167 -42.04 -17.56 -22.24
C SER A 167 -41.54 -18.42 -23.41
N GLY A 168 -41.53 -19.75 -23.27
CA GLY A 168 -41.03 -20.68 -24.29
C GLY A 168 -39.51 -20.89 -24.27
N GLY A 169 -38.77 -20.09 -23.51
CA GLY A 169 -37.32 -20.25 -23.31
C GLY A 169 -36.99 -21.25 -22.20
N THR A 170 -35.85 -21.94 -22.36
CA THR A 170 -35.29 -22.77 -21.27
C THR A 170 -34.65 -21.88 -20.20
N ALA A 171 -34.62 -22.33 -18.94
CA ALA A 171 -33.94 -21.59 -17.86
C ALA A 171 -32.50 -21.18 -18.19
N THR A 172 -31.80 -22.08 -18.88
CA THR A 172 -30.47 -21.85 -19.44
C THR A 172 -30.40 -20.66 -20.38
N GLU A 173 -31.33 -20.56 -21.33
CA GLU A 173 -31.33 -19.50 -22.33
C GLU A 173 -31.51 -18.11 -21.71
N ILE A 174 -32.38 -18.01 -20.69
CA ILE A 174 -32.60 -16.77 -19.95
C ILE A 174 -31.33 -16.35 -19.20
N LEU A 175 -30.71 -17.28 -18.47
CA LEU A 175 -29.47 -17.02 -17.73
C LEU A 175 -28.32 -16.62 -18.66
N PHE A 176 -28.23 -17.21 -19.85
CA PHE A 176 -27.25 -16.79 -20.84
C PHE A 176 -27.50 -15.40 -21.34
N LYS A 177 -28.75 -15.08 -21.70
CA LYS A 177 -29.09 -13.72 -22.14
C LYS A 177 -28.73 -12.68 -21.07
N ASP A 178 -28.97 -12.99 -19.81
CA ASP A 178 -28.62 -12.10 -18.70
C ASP A 178 -27.11 -11.98 -18.51
N ALA A 179 -26.35 -13.08 -18.52
CA ALA A 179 -24.89 -13.03 -18.46
C ALA A 179 -24.26 -12.23 -19.62
N ARG A 180 -24.90 -12.22 -20.79
CA ARG A 180 -24.43 -11.49 -21.99
C ARG A 180 -24.71 -9.98 -21.90
N ARG A 181 -25.78 -9.57 -21.21
CA ARG A 181 -26.08 -8.15 -20.97
C ARG A 181 -24.98 -7.43 -20.19
N PHE A 182 -24.21 -8.16 -19.39
CA PHE A 182 -23.08 -7.62 -18.63
C PHE A 182 -21.79 -7.51 -19.44
N ASN A 183 -21.71 -8.00 -20.69
CA ASN A 183 -20.47 -8.03 -21.45
C ASN A 183 -19.88 -6.63 -21.67
N ASP A 184 -20.72 -5.67 -22.04
CA ASP A 184 -20.27 -4.30 -22.31
C ASP A 184 -19.84 -3.61 -21.02
N ALA A 185 -20.61 -3.76 -19.94
CA ALA A 185 -20.27 -3.23 -18.62
C ALA A 185 -18.97 -3.84 -18.08
N MET A 186 -18.78 -5.14 -18.24
CA MET A 186 -17.56 -5.86 -17.86
C MET A 186 -16.37 -5.39 -18.69
N SER A 187 -16.54 -5.22 -20.00
CA SER A 187 -15.50 -4.70 -20.90
C SER A 187 -15.06 -3.29 -20.47
N GLN A 188 -16.02 -2.39 -20.21
CA GLN A 188 -15.76 -1.01 -19.82
C GLN A 188 -15.07 -0.92 -18.45
N THR A 189 -15.53 -1.67 -17.46
CA THR A 189 -14.94 -1.66 -16.11
C THR A 189 -13.54 -2.27 -16.09
N ILE A 190 -13.30 -3.34 -16.84
CA ILE A 190 -11.93 -3.90 -17.00
C ILE A 190 -11.02 -2.88 -17.67
N GLU A 191 -11.46 -2.22 -18.75
CA GLU A 191 -10.66 -1.22 -19.45
C GLU A 191 -10.36 0.01 -18.58
N SER A 192 -11.35 0.47 -17.81
CA SER A 192 -11.16 1.55 -16.83
C SER A 192 -10.12 1.17 -15.79
N ALA A 193 -10.26 0.00 -15.15
CA ALA A 193 -9.31 -0.50 -14.15
C ALA A 193 -7.89 -0.64 -14.73
N LEU A 194 -7.74 -1.21 -15.92
CA LEU A 194 -6.44 -1.34 -16.61
C LEU A 194 -5.83 0.03 -16.93
N SER A 195 -6.64 0.99 -17.38
CA SER A 195 -6.17 2.36 -17.65
C SER A 195 -5.63 3.02 -16.38
N LYS A 196 -6.34 2.89 -15.26
CA LYS A 196 -5.92 3.44 -13.96
C LYS A 196 -4.67 2.77 -13.41
N ILE A 197 -4.57 1.44 -13.50
CA ILE A 197 -3.36 0.71 -13.11
C ILE A 197 -2.15 1.19 -13.93
N ASN A 198 -2.29 1.28 -15.25
CA ASN A 198 -1.18 1.73 -16.11
C ASN A 198 -0.78 3.18 -15.81
N GLY A 199 -1.76 4.05 -15.50
CA GLY A 199 -1.50 5.43 -15.07
C GLY A 199 -0.73 5.49 -13.75
N ASP A 200 -1.11 4.67 -12.78
CA ASP A 200 -0.49 4.64 -11.45
C ASP A 200 0.94 4.05 -11.50
N ILE A 201 1.13 2.94 -12.22
CA ILE A 201 2.46 2.36 -12.47
C ILE A 201 3.35 3.35 -13.25
N GLY A 202 2.78 4.08 -14.22
CA GLY A 202 3.49 5.09 -15.00
C GLY A 202 3.94 6.28 -14.14
N ALA A 203 3.04 6.81 -13.32
CA ALA A 203 3.35 7.84 -12.32
C ALA A 203 4.37 7.35 -11.28
N SER A 204 4.47 6.03 -11.09
CA SER A 204 5.44 5.43 -10.20
C SER A 204 6.87 5.32 -10.74
N ARG A 205 7.06 5.47 -12.04
CA ARG A 205 8.39 5.41 -12.68
C ARG A 205 8.98 6.79 -13.01
N ALA A 206 8.17 7.85 -12.92
CA ALA A 206 8.55 9.23 -13.18
C ALA A 206 9.06 9.90 -11.89
#